data_AF-A0A1F9VQC0-F1
#
_entry.id   AF-A0A1F9VQC0-F1
#
_cell.length_a   1.000
_cell.length_b   1.000
_cell.length_c   1.000
_cell.angle_alpha   90.00
_cell.angle_beta   90.00
_cell.angle_gamma   90.00
#
_symmetry.space_group_name_H-M   'P 1'
#
loop_
_entity.id
_entity.type
_entity.pdbx_description
1 polymer ?
#
loop_
_entity_poly.entity_id
_entity_poly.type
_entity_poly.pdbx_seq_one_letter_code
_entity_poly.pdbx_strand_id
1 'polypeptide(L)'
;MQKLYYPEDKLPLSRLIPMGMQHVVAMFGATVLAPILMGFNPQTAIFFSGIGTLIFIAITRAKVPSYLGSSFAFIGPVLAVTGGMAENIPYALSGIAGAAFLYAIAAAVTMKYGSGWIDRLMPPVVTGSVVALIGLNLSSSAVANFFNSDFRLLTGGDALRLLVACATFVTAAAVSIYLKGFLRLLPILTGVAVGYALSFFFGLIDLASLAAIRNAPWLGLPPFVAPLFSWEAVLVIAPVFVVLVAENKGHIEAISGYMKRDLNPHLGRAYLGDAAATFVSAMGGGTPQTTCAENMGVMAITRVFSVYNFIAAACIALLLGLCPKFGAVIQSIPAPVLGGVTVILYGLIAIMGIKIWLDAKVDFCLHKNLVIAGSSLIISTGLGVRGFTAGTMNVSGIAFGTVLAVLLNLVLSLGGDEDGENQDREACAE
;
A
#
# COMPACT_ATOMS: atom_id res chain seq x y z
N MET A 1 -15.70 29.56 1.94
CA MET A 1 -14.87 28.60 1.18
C MET A 1 -13.52 28.48 1.88
N GLN A 2 -13.07 27.27 2.23
CA GLN A 2 -11.70 27.08 2.74
C GLN A 2 -10.69 27.48 1.65
N LYS A 3 -9.65 28.22 2.03
CA LYS A 3 -8.57 28.63 1.13
C LYS A 3 -7.82 27.38 0.66
N LEU A 4 -7.71 27.20 -0.66
CA LEU A 4 -6.92 26.13 -1.27
C LEU A 4 -5.42 26.52 -1.20
N TYR A 5 -4.59 25.63 -0.66
CA TYR A 5 -3.13 25.82 -0.64
C TYR A 5 -2.46 24.88 -1.64
N TYR A 6 -1.59 25.42 -2.50
CA TYR A 6 -0.84 24.69 -3.50
C TYR A 6 0.54 24.22 -2.96
N PRO A 7 1.24 23.30 -3.67
CA PRO A 7 2.56 22.78 -3.31
C PRO A 7 3.58 23.83 -2.88
N GLU A 8 3.61 24.94 -3.60
CA GLU A 8 4.51 26.08 -3.41
C GLU A 8 4.16 26.95 -2.19
N ASP A 9 2.93 26.86 -1.67
CA ASP A 9 2.47 27.74 -0.60
C ASP A 9 3.11 27.38 0.74
N LYS A 10 3.64 28.41 1.43
CA LYS A 10 4.21 28.27 2.77
C LYS A 10 3.15 28.49 3.83
N LEU A 11 3.11 27.61 4.82
CA LEU A 11 2.27 27.73 6.00
C LEU A 11 3.09 28.28 7.18
N PRO A 12 2.48 29.06 8.08
CA PRO A 12 3.14 29.47 9.31
C PRO A 12 3.50 28.23 10.14
N LEU A 13 4.63 28.28 10.85
CA LEU A 13 5.17 27.13 11.61
C LEU A 13 4.15 26.54 12.60
N SER A 14 3.32 27.40 13.19
CA SER A 14 2.25 27.04 14.13
C SER A 14 1.17 26.14 13.51
N ARG A 15 0.97 26.18 12.19
CA ARG A 15 0.06 25.28 11.46
C ARG A 15 0.80 24.11 10.83
N LEU A 16 2.07 24.31 10.49
CA LEU A 16 2.90 23.31 9.83
C LEU A 16 3.08 22.05 10.69
N ILE A 17 3.40 22.21 11.98
CA ILE A 17 3.69 21.07 12.86
C ILE A 17 2.42 20.22 13.11
N PRO A 18 1.26 20.79 13.51
CA PRO A 18 0.04 20.00 13.68
C PRO A 18 -0.43 19.32 12.38
N MET A 19 -0.29 19.99 11.23
CA MET A 19 -0.65 19.40 9.93
C MET A 19 0.33 18.28 9.52
N GLY A 20 1.63 18.45 9.75
CA GLY A 20 2.60 17.39 9.55
C GLY A 20 2.30 16.16 10.41
N MET A 21 2.00 16.37 11.70
CA MET A 21 1.55 15.30 12.60
C MET A 21 0.27 14.63 12.09
N GLN A 22 -0.67 15.41 11.56
CA GLN A 22 -1.91 14.88 10.98
C GLN A 22 -1.64 13.87 9.85
N HIS A 23 -0.68 14.16 8.97
CA HIS A 23 -0.25 13.24 7.92
C HIS A 23 0.47 12.00 8.47
N VAL A 24 1.30 12.14 9.51
CA VAL A 24 1.95 11.00 10.18
C VAL A 24 0.93 10.06 10.81
N VAL A 25 -0.12 10.62 11.40
CA VAL A 25 -1.21 9.86 12.03
C VAL A 25 -2.07 9.16 10.96
N ALA A 26 -2.32 9.82 9.82
CA ALA A 26 -3.12 9.25 8.74
C ALA A 26 -2.44 8.08 8.02
N MET A 27 -1.12 8.14 7.81
CA MET A 27 -0.36 7.08 7.13
C MET A 27 -0.05 5.86 8.01
N PHE A 28 -0.53 5.82 9.26
CA PHE A 28 -0.22 4.77 10.23
C PHE A 28 -0.53 3.37 9.69
N GLY A 29 -1.66 3.21 8.98
CA GLY A 29 -2.01 1.96 8.31
C GLY A 29 -0.90 1.49 7.37
N ALA A 30 -0.64 2.25 6.29
CA ALA A 30 0.40 1.90 5.34
C ALA A 30 1.81 1.79 5.96
N THR A 31 2.25 2.75 6.76
CA THR A 31 3.68 2.87 7.13
C THR A 31 4.07 2.05 8.36
N VAL A 32 3.10 1.65 9.18
CA VAL A 32 3.35 0.96 10.45
C VAL A 32 2.76 -0.46 10.44
N LEU A 33 1.56 -0.64 9.87
CA LEU A 33 0.92 -1.96 9.81
C LEU A 33 1.50 -2.84 8.70
N ALA A 34 1.71 -2.31 7.49
CA ALA A 34 2.23 -3.09 6.36
C ALA A 34 3.58 -3.77 6.65
N PRO A 35 4.56 -3.07 7.28
CA PRO A 35 5.82 -3.69 7.64
C PRO A 35 5.66 -4.93 8.52
N ILE A 36 4.78 -4.88 9.52
CA ILE A 36 4.51 -6.02 10.43
C ILE A 36 3.99 -7.21 9.62
N LEU A 37 3.06 -6.96 8.70
CA LEU A 37 2.45 -7.99 7.86
C LEU A 37 3.46 -8.64 6.89
N MET A 38 4.53 -7.94 6.57
CA MET A 38 5.63 -8.44 5.74
C MET A 38 6.79 -9.04 6.56
N GLY A 39 6.79 -8.91 7.89
CA GLY A 39 7.89 -9.33 8.76
C GLY A 39 9.03 -8.31 8.92
N PHE A 40 8.84 -7.06 8.47
CA PHE A 40 9.79 -5.98 8.65
C PHE A 40 9.67 -5.31 10.02
N ASN A 41 10.76 -4.67 10.45
CA ASN A 41 10.72 -3.83 11.64
C ASN A 41 9.99 -2.50 11.35
N PRO A 42 8.89 -2.17 12.05
CA PRO A 42 8.13 -0.93 11.83
C PRO A 42 8.93 0.34 12.14
N GLN A 43 9.92 0.26 13.04
CA GLN A 43 10.83 1.37 13.34
C GLN A 43 11.70 1.70 12.11
N THR A 44 12.27 0.69 11.46
CA THR A 44 13.07 0.86 10.23
C THR A 44 12.19 1.37 9.08
N ALA A 45 10.97 0.84 8.95
CA ALA A 45 10.04 1.26 7.91
C ALA A 45 9.61 2.73 8.02
N ILE A 46 9.23 3.20 9.22
CA ILE A 46 8.84 4.62 9.41
C ILE A 46 10.03 5.56 9.23
N PHE A 47 11.24 5.13 9.64
CA PHE A 47 12.48 5.88 9.42
C PHE A 47 12.75 6.09 7.93
N PHE A 48 12.75 5.01 7.14
CA PHE A 48 12.97 5.10 5.70
C PHE A 48 11.80 5.77 4.98
N SER A 49 10.57 5.68 5.48
CA SER A 49 9.43 6.44 4.95
C SER A 49 9.65 7.95 5.05
N GLY A 50 10.22 8.42 6.16
CA GLY A 50 10.66 9.81 6.30
C GLY A 50 11.77 10.18 5.30
N ILE A 51 12.84 9.36 5.21
CA ILE A 51 13.93 9.58 4.23
C ILE A 51 13.38 9.61 2.80
N GLY A 52 12.58 8.62 2.45
CA GLY A 52 11.99 8.43 1.14
C GLY A 52 11.11 9.61 0.73
N THR A 53 10.30 10.12 1.66
CA THR A 53 9.49 11.32 1.41
C THR A 53 10.37 12.54 1.11
N LEU A 54 11.49 12.73 1.81
CA LEU A 54 12.44 13.81 1.51
C LEU A 54 13.10 13.63 0.13
N ILE A 55 13.50 12.40 -0.21
CA ILE A 55 14.05 12.04 -1.53
C ILE A 55 13.02 12.35 -2.63
N PHE A 56 11.77 11.93 -2.44
CA PHE A 56 10.68 12.16 -3.37
C PHE A 56 10.46 13.65 -3.62
N ILE A 57 10.38 14.44 -2.55
CA ILE A 57 10.20 15.89 -2.63
C ILE A 57 11.37 16.55 -3.38
N ALA A 58 12.61 16.11 -3.12
CA ALA A 58 13.79 16.62 -3.81
C ALA A 58 13.76 16.29 -5.32
N ILE A 59 13.46 15.05 -5.70
CA ILE A 59 13.44 14.61 -7.11
C ILE A 59 12.31 15.28 -7.88
N THR A 60 11.13 15.42 -7.26
CA THR A 60 9.97 16.11 -7.83
C THR A 60 10.09 17.64 -7.79
N ARG A 61 11.17 18.18 -7.21
CA ARG A 61 11.42 19.63 -7.04
C ARG A 61 10.28 20.34 -6.31
N ALA A 62 9.71 19.68 -5.29
CA ALA A 62 8.56 20.16 -4.52
C ALA A 62 7.33 20.56 -5.36
N LYS A 63 7.12 19.90 -6.51
CA LYS A 63 5.94 20.12 -7.36
C LYS A 63 4.81 19.13 -7.12
N VAL A 64 5.13 17.96 -6.58
CA VAL A 64 4.16 16.90 -6.33
C VAL A 64 3.97 16.76 -4.81
N PRO A 65 2.77 17.09 -4.28
CA PRO A 65 2.50 17.02 -2.85
C PRO A 65 2.12 15.58 -2.49
N SER A 66 3.10 14.80 -2.07
CA SER A 66 2.87 13.41 -1.66
C SER A 66 3.80 12.99 -0.53
N TYR A 67 3.37 11.95 0.16
CA TYR A 67 4.10 11.28 1.21
C TYR A 67 4.29 9.81 0.83
N LEU A 68 5.44 9.24 1.13
CA LEU A 68 5.74 7.85 0.80
C LEU A 68 5.53 6.92 1.98
N GLY A 69 4.59 5.98 1.83
CA GLY A 69 4.31 4.90 2.78
C GLY A 69 4.72 3.54 2.21
N SER A 70 4.56 2.48 3.00
CA SER A 70 4.84 1.12 2.53
C SER A 70 3.79 0.65 1.50
N SER A 71 4.22 0.01 0.41
CA SER A 71 3.29 -0.51 -0.61
C SER A 71 2.74 -1.88 -0.25
N PHE A 72 1.40 -2.00 -0.17
CA PHE A 72 0.74 -3.28 0.11
C PHE A 72 0.88 -4.31 -1.03
N ALA A 73 1.17 -3.86 -2.26
CA ALA A 73 1.39 -4.75 -3.40
C ALA A 73 2.53 -5.76 -3.19
N PHE A 74 3.46 -5.44 -2.27
CA PHE A 74 4.61 -6.27 -1.97
C PHE A 74 4.36 -7.32 -0.87
N ILE A 75 3.22 -7.29 -0.17
CA ILE A 75 2.97 -8.24 0.95
C ILE A 75 3.08 -9.69 0.46
N GLY A 76 2.32 -10.06 -0.57
CA GLY A 76 2.34 -11.42 -1.12
C GLY A 76 3.73 -11.85 -1.60
N PRO A 77 4.38 -11.11 -2.52
CA PRO A 77 5.72 -11.42 -3.03
C PRO A 77 6.81 -11.51 -1.94
N VAL A 78 6.80 -10.60 -0.95
CA VAL A 78 7.75 -10.66 0.16
C VAL A 78 7.50 -11.90 1.01
N LEU A 79 6.24 -12.21 1.33
CA LEU A 79 5.91 -13.42 2.09
C LEU A 79 6.25 -14.71 1.33
N ALA A 80 6.15 -14.71 0.00
CA ALA A 80 6.54 -15.85 -0.83
C ALA A 80 8.05 -16.13 -0.76
N VAL A 81 8.88 -15.08 -0.68
CA VAL A 81 10.34 -15.21 -0.54
C VAL A 81 10.75 -15.50 0.90
N THR A 82 10.10 -14.87 1.87
CA THR A 82 10.53 -14.92 3.28
C THR A 82 9.88 -16.02 4.09
N GLY A 83 8.73 -16.53 3.66
CA GLY A 83 7.85 -17.35 4.49
C GLY A 83 7.28 -16.62 5.71
N GLY A 84 7.37 -15.28 5.75
CA GLY A 84 7.05 -14.47 6.94
C GLY A 84 8.14 -14.49 8.02
N MET A 85 9.31 -15.06 7.74
CA MET A 85 10.42 -15.12 8.69
C MET A 85 11.34 -13.90 8.54
N ALA A 86 11.58 -13.19 9.65
CA ALA A 86 12.43 -12.00 9.68
C ALA A 86 13.88 -12.26 9.19
N GLU A 87 14.39 -13.49 9.39
CA GLU A 87 15.73 -13.91 8.97
C GLU A 87 15.91 -13.91 7.44
N ASN A 88 14.82 -14.07 6.68
CA ASN A 88 14.83 -14.12 5.22
C ASN A 88 14.59 -12.75 4.58
N ILE A 89 14.29 -11.71 5.37
CA ILE A 89 14.11 -10.33 4.89
C ILE A 89 15.29 -9.84 4.04
N PRO A 90 16.57 -10.10 4.38
CA PRO A 90 17.70 -9.72 3.54
C PRO A 90 17.58 -10.16 2.08
N TYR A 91 17.02 -11.34 1.80
CA TYR A 91 16.80 -11.82 0.43
C TYR A 91 15.66 -11.07 -0.26
N ALA A 92 14.56 -10.79 0.45
CA ALA A 92 13.46 -10.00 -0.11
C ALA A 92 13.91 -8.57 -0.48
N LEU A 93 14.85 -7.98 0.28
CA LEU A 93 15.42 -6.67 -0.01
C LEU A 93 16.11 -6.60 -1.38
N SER A 94 16.78 -7.66 -1.84
CA SER A 94 17.36 -7.65 -3.19
C SER A 94 16.29 -7.62 -4.27
N GLY A 95 15.16 -8.30 -4.04
CA GLY A 95 14.00 -8.25 -4.92
C GLY A 95 13.32 -6.87 -4.95
N ILE A 96 13.19 -6.23 -3.78
CA ILE A 96 12.67 -4.85 -3.67
C ILE A 96 13.60 -3.86 -4.39
N ALA A 97 14.91 -4.00 -4.24
CA ALA A 97 15.89 -3.19 -4.97
C ALA A 97 15.81 -3.40 -6.48
N GLY A 98 15.59 -4.64 -6.93
CA GLY A 98 15.31 -4.97 -8.33
C GLY A 98 14.03 -4.31 -8.85
N ALA A 99 12.94 -4.35 -8.08
CA ALA A 99 11.70 -3.66 -8.41
C ALA A 99 11.92 -2.14 -8.54
N ALA A 100 12.68 -1.55 -7.62
CA ALA A 100 13.03 -0.14 -7.65
C ALA A 100 13.85 0.24 -8.90
N PHE A 101 14.79 -0.62 -9.30
CA PHE A 101 15.57 -0.41 -10.52
C PHE A 101 14.70 -0.45 -11.78
N LEU A 102 13.82 -1.46 -11.91
CA LEU A 102 12.86 -1.52 -13.02
C LEU A 102 11.91 -0.33 -13.01
N TYR A 103 11.48 0.11 -11.82
CA TYR A 103 10.64 1.29 -11.69
C TYR A 103 11.36 2.57 -12.13
N ALA A 104 12.65 2.71 -11.81
CA ALA A 104 13.46 3.84 -12.28
C ALA A 104 13.63 3.84 -13.82
N ILE A 105 13.71 2.65 -14.45
CA ILE A 105 13.68 2.55 -15.92
C ILE A 105 12.33 3.04 -16.47
N ALA A 106 11.22 2.57 -15.90
CA ALA A 106 9.88 3.02 -16.29
C ALA A 106 9.72 4.55 -16.09
N ALA A 107 10.31 5.10 -15.03
CA ALA A 107 10.37 6.53 -14.78
C ALA A 107 11.13 7.27 -15.89
N ALA A 108 12.33 6.81 -16.26
CA ALA A 108 13.13 7.40 -17.32
C ALA A 108 12.42 7.36 -18.69
N VAL A 109 11.76 6.24 -19.00
CA VAL A 109 10.93 6.10 -20.21
C VAL A 109 9.78 7.10 -20.18
N THR A 110 9.09 7.23 -19.06
CA THR A 110 7.97 8.18 -18.90
C THR A 110 8.41 9.63 -18.99
N MET A 111 9.60 9.97 -18.46
CA MET A 111 10.17 11.32 -18.59
C MET A 111 10.53 11.66 -20.04
N LYS A 112 10.91 10.67 -20.86
CA LYS A 112 11.33 10.87 -22.25
C LYS A 112 10.18 10.81 -23.25
N TYR A 113 9.24 9.89 -23.08
CA TYR A 113 8.19 9.58 -24.04
C TYR A 113 6.78 9.95 -23.56
N GLY A 114 6.63 10.48 -22.33
CA GLY A 114 5.33 10.78 -21.73
C GLY A 114 4.64 9.54 -21.13
N SER A 115 3.41 9.72 -20.64
CA SER A 115 2.63 8.67 -19.96
C SER A 115 1.80 7.78 -20.90
N GLY A 116 1.69 8.12 -22.19
CA GLY A 116 0.78 7.45 -23.12
C GLY A 116 1.07 5.96 -23.35
N TRP A 117 2.31 5.50 -23.15
CA TRP A 117 2.64 4.08 -23.22
C TRP A 117 1.99 3.29 -22.06
N ILE A 118 1.79 3.93 -20.91
CA ILE A 118 1.14 3.34 -19.73
C ILE A 118 -0.36 3.23 -19.98
N ASP A 119 -0.97 4.26 -20.57
CA ASP A 119 -2.39 4.21 -20.96
C ASP A 119 -2.69 3.04 -21.91
N ARG A 120 -1.74 2.74 -22.80
CA ARG A 120 -1.89 1.62 -23.75
C ARG A 120 -1.69 0.25 -23.09
N LEU A 121 -0.70 0.11 -22.21
CA LEU A 121 -0.42 -1.16 -21.53
C LEU A 121 -1.43 -1.48 -20.44
N MET A 122 -1.82 -0.46 -19.68
CA MET A 122 -2.65 -0.57 -18.50
C MET A 122 -3.83 0.41 -18.60
N PRO A 123 -4.79 0.17 -19.52
CA PRO A 123 -6.03 0.91 -19.53
C PRO A 123 -6.82 0.69 -18.21
N PRO A 124 -7.85 1.50 -17.93
CA PRO A 124 -8.60 1.44 -16.67
C PRO A 124 -9.12 0.04 -16.28
N VAL A 125 -9.48 -0.79 -17.26
CA VAL A 125 -9.88 -2.19 -17.01
C VAL A 125 -8.74 -2.99 -16.37
N VAL A 126 -7.51 -2.84 -16.85
CA VAL A 126 -6.31 -3.53 -16.31
C VAL A 126 -5.93 -2.93 -14.97
N THR A 127 -5.84 -1.60 -14.84
CA THR A 127 -5.42 -0.96 -13.59
C THR A 127 -6.40 -1.24 -12.46
N GLY A 128 -7.71 -1.17 -12.71
CA GLY A 128 -8.72 -1.53 -11.71
C GLY A 128 -8.67 -3.01 -11.33
N SER A 129 -8.39 -3.91 -12.28
CA SER A 129 -8.20 -5.35 -12.01
C SER A 129 -6.99 -5.58 -11.11
N VAL A 130 -5.86 -4.93 -11.42
CA VAL A 130 -4.60 -5.01 -10.67
C VAL A 130 -4.76 -4.46 -9.25
N VAL A 131 -5.47 -3.34 -9.07
CA VAL A 131 -5.74 -2.80 -7.73
C VAL A 131 -6.67 -3.71 -6.94
N ALA A 132 -7.72 -4.24 -7.58
CA ALA A 132 -8.68 -5.13 -6.94
C ALA A 132 -8.03 -6.44 -6.44
N LEU A 133 -7.17 -7.06 -7.26
CA LEU A 133 -6.50 -8.30 -6.90
C LEU A 133 -5.53 -8.15 -5.72
N ILE A 134 -4.95 -6.96 -5.48
CA ILE A 134 -4.07 -6.73 -4.32
C ILE A 134 -4.85 -6.94 -3.03
N GLY A 135 -6.04 -6.32 -2.91
CA GLY A 135 -6.91 -6.49 -1.75
C GLY A 135 -7.39 -7.93 -1.60
N LEU A 136 -7.84 -8.55 -2.70
CA LEU A 136 -8.41 -9.90 -2.68
C LEU A 136 -7.38 -11.00 -2.34
N ASN A 137 -6.14 -10.88 -2.81
CA ASN A 137 -5.09 -11.88 -2.51
C ASN A 137 -4.71 -11.91 -1.03
N LEU A 138 -4.85 -10.78 -0.35
CA LEU A 138 -4.50 -10.65 1.06
C LEU A 138 -5.65 -11.05 2.01
N SER A 139 -6.82 -11.39 1.46
CA SER A 139 -8.00 -11.81 2.22
C SER A 139 -7.70 -13.01 3.13
N SER A 140 -6.97 -14.02 2.64
CA SER A 140 -6.63 -15.21 3.43
C SER A 140 -5.85 -14.89 4.71
N SER A 141 -4.87 -13.97 4.61
CA SER A 141 -4.10 -13.49 5.76
C SER A 141 -4.97 -12.69 6.74
N ALA A 142 -5.84 -11.81 6.23
CA ALA A 142 -6.76 -11.04 7.06
C ALA A 142 -7.71 -11.95 7.84
N VAL A 143 -8.33 -12.94 7.18
CA VAL A 143 -9.27 -13.86 7.83
C VAL A 143 -8.55 -14.80 8.80
N ALA A 144 -7.34 -15.27 8.47
CA ALA A 144 -6.53 -16.08 9.38
C ALA A 144 -6.14 -15.31 10.66
N ASN A 145 -5.80 -14.02 10.54
CA ASN A 145 -5.51 -13.17 11.69
C ASN A 145 -6.78 -12.78 12.48
N PHE A 146 -7.94 -12.74 11.81
CA PHE A 146 -9.22 -12.39 12.44
C PHE A 146 -9.80 -13.54 13.27
N PHE A 147 -9.77 -14.75 12.74
CA PHE A 147 -10.28 -15.96 13.41
C PHE A 147 -9.12 -16.74 14.03
N ASN A 148 -8.47 -17.54 13.20
CA ASN A 148 -7.22 -18.27 13.39
C ASN A 148 -6.94 -19.06 12.09
N SER A 149 -5.76 -19.68 11.97
CA SER A 149 -5.38 -20.46 10.78
C SER A 149 -6.27 -21.67 10.50
N ASP A 150 -6.89 -22.23 11.54
CA ASP A 150 -7.67 -23.47 11.45
C ASP A 150 -9.17 -23.22 11.30
N PHE A 151 -9.60 -21.95 11.33
CA PHE A 151 -10.99 -21.49 11.33
C PHE A 151 -11.89 -22.22 12.34
N ARG A 152 -11.34 -22.53 13.52
CA ARG A 152 -12.01 -23.33 14.56
C ARG A 152 -11.96 -22.61 15.90
N LEU A 153 -13.12 -22.45 16.54
CA LEU A 153 -13.23 -21.87 17.89
C LEU A 153 -13.33 -23.00 18.92
N LEU A 154 -12.18 -23.48 19.40
CA LEU A 154 -12.12 -24.64 20.29
C LEU A 154 -11.96 -24.24 21.76
N THR A 155 -11.38 -23.07 22.02
CA THR A 155 -11.09 -22.61 23.39
C THR A 155 -11.70 -21.25 23.70
N GLY A 156 -11.87 -20.95 24.99
CA GLY A 156 -12.28 -19.62 25.45
C GLY A 156 -11.28 -18.51 25.05
N GLY A 157 -10.00 -18.86 24.88
CA GLY A 157 -8.99 -17.94 24.36
C GLY A 157 -9.24 -17.54 22.90
N ASP A 158 -9.68 -18.48 22.07
CA ASP A 158 -10.03 -18.19 20.68
C ASP A 158 -11.26 -17.27 20.58
N ALA A 159 -12.25 -17.45 21.47
CA ALA A 159 -13.41 -16.58 21.55
C ALA A 159 -13.03 -15.14 21.96
N LEU A 160 -12.09 -14.97 22.90
CA LEU A 160 -11.58 -13.65 23.28
C LEU A 160 -10.82 -12.98 22.13
N ARG A 161 -10.00 -13.73 21.40
CA ARG A 161 -9.28 -13.23 20.21
C ARG A 161 -10.28 -12.74 19.16
N LEU A 162 -11.31 -13.54 18.86
CA LEU A 162 -12.36 -13.15 17.93
C LEU A 162 -13.13 -11.90 18.41
N LEU A 163 -13.43 -11.80 19.70
CA LEU A 163 -14.08 -10.61 20.27
C LEU A 163 -13.22 -9.36 20.04
N VAL A 164 -11.92 -9.44 20.28
CA VAL A 164 -10.99 -8.33 20.02
C VAL A 164 -10.95 -7.98 18.53
N ALA A 165 -10.88 -8.97 17.64
CA ALA A 165 -10.89 -8.74 16.19
C ALA A 165 -12.19 -8.05 15.73
N CYS A 166 -13.34 -8.54 16.19
CA CYS A 166 -14.65 -7.95 15.95
C CYS A 166 -14.75 -6.52 16.50
N ALA A 167 -14.32 -6.29 17.74
CA ALA A 167 -14.36 -4.96 18.35
C ALA A 167 -13.47 -3.97 17.58
N THR A 168 -12.28 -4.43 17.16
CA THR A 168 -11.35 -3.65 16.33
C THR A 168 -11.97 -3.27 14.99
N PHE A 169 -12.54 -4.25 14.29
CA PHE A 169 -13.24 -4.05 13.01
C PHE A 169 -14.43 -3.10 13.16
N VAL A 170 -15.34 -3.37 14.10
CA VAL A 170 -16.55 -2.55 14.32
C VAL A 170 -16.17 -1.12 14.68
N THR A 171 -15.13 -0.93 15.50
CA THR A 171 -14.65 0.41 15.85
C THR A 171 -14.14 1.14 14.61
N ALA A 172 -13.28 0.50 13.82
CA ALA A 172 -12.75 1.10 12.60
C ALA A 172 -13.86 1.42 11.58
N ALA A 173 -14.83 0.52 11.39
CA ALA A 173 -15.98 0.74 10.52
C ALA A 173 -16.90 1.86 11.05
N ALA A 174 -17.17 1.89 12.36
CA ALA A 174 -17.98 2.93 12.97
C ALA A 174 -17.32 4.31 12.82
N VAL A 175 -15.98 4.38 12.95
CA VAL A 175 -15.23 5.62 12.75
C VAL A 175 -15.29 6.11 11.30
N SER A 176 -15.20 5.21 10.31
CA SER A 176 -15.26 5.60 8.90
C SER A 176 -16.67 6.06 8.46
N ILE A 177 -17.72 5.56 9.13
CA ILE A 177 -19.13 5.85 8.78
C ILE A 177 -19.70 7.02 9.58
N TYR A 178 -19.58 7.00 10.92
CA TYR A 178 -20.33 7.89 11.80
C TYR A 178 -19.56 9.16 12.19
N LEU A 179 -18.23 9.12 12.23
CA LEU A 179 -17.44 10.30 12.60
C LEU A 179 -17.29 11.26 11.42
N LYS A 180 -17.07 12.54 11.73
CA LYS A 180 -16.93 13.62 10.76
C LYS A 180 -15.53 14.26 10.86
N GLY A 181 -15.14 14.95 9.80
CA GLY A 181 -13.86 15.68 9.74
C GLY A 181 -12.65 14.75 9.69
N PHE A 182 -11.58 15.11 10.40
CA PHE A 182 -10.31 14.41 10.36
C PHE A 182 -10.37 12.99 10.94
N LEU A 183 -11.16 12.77 12.01
CA LEU A 183 -11.24 11.44 12.65
C LEU A 183 -11.79 10.37 11.71
N ARG A 184 -12.63 10.74 10.72
CA ARG A 184 -13.13 9.84 9.68
C ARG A 184 -12.01 9.26 8.80
N LEU A 185 -10.85 9.92 8.75
CA LEU A 185 -9.67 9.49 8.00
C LEU A 185 -8.75 8.57 8.82
N LEU A 186 -9.06 8.34 10.10
CA LEU A 186 -8.24 7.52 11.00
C LEU A 186 -8.90 6.19 11.45
N PRO A 187 -9.74 5.52 10.64
CA PRO A 187 -10.47 4.34 11.10
C PRO A 187 -9.52 3.22 11.56
N ILE A 188 -8.41 3.04 10.85
CA ILE A 188 -7.37 2.05 11.15
C ILE A 188 -6.74 2.36 12.51
N LEU A 189 -6.25 3.57 12.73
CA LEU A 189 -5.58 3.93 13.98
C LEU A 189 -6.51 3.83 15.19
N THR A 190 -7.75 4.30 15.06
CA THR A 190 -8.74 4.18 16.14
C THR A 190 -9.11 2.73 16.43
N GLY A 191 -9.22 1.90 15.38
CA GLY A 191 -9.44 0.46 15.53
C GLY A 191 -8.30 -0.20 16.28
N VAL A 192 -7.05 0.03 15.85
CA VAL A 192 -5.86 -0.49 16.53
C VAL A 192 -5.82 -0.04 17.99
N ALA A 193 -6.08 1.24 18.28
CA ALA A 193 -6.04 1.76 19.64
C ALA A 193 -7.04 1.07 20.57
N VAL A 194 -8.29 0.90 20.13
CA VAL A 194 -9.33 0.20 20.91
C VAL A 194 -9.04 -1.29 21.02
N GLY A 195 -8.65 -1.93 19.92
CA GLY A 195 -8.27 -3.34 19.90
C GLY A 195 -7.11 -3.65 20.85
N TYR A 196 -6.07 -2.83 20.80
CA TYR A 196 -4.90 -2.96 21.67
C TYR A 196 -5.26 -2.75 23.15
N ALA A 197 -6.10 -1.76 23.47
CA ALA A 197 -6.59 -1.55 24.83
C ALA A 197 -7.37 -2.77 25.34
N LEU A 198 -8.27 -3.34 24.53
CA LEU A 198 -9.00 -4.56 24.89
C LEU A 198 -8.05 -5.76 25.05
N SER A 199 -7.07 -5.91 24.16
CA SER A 199 -6.04 -6.95 24.30
C SER A 199 -5.24 -6.83 25.60
N PHE A 200 -4.93 -5.60 26.02
CA PHE A 200 -4.26 -5.35 27.30
C PHE A 200 -5.13 -5.79 28.48
N PHE A 201 -6.42 -5.43 28.51
CA PHE A 201 -7.34 -5.83 29.58
C PHE A 201 -7.59 -7.34 29.64
N PHE A 202 -7.64 -8.01 28.49
CA PHE A 202 -7.82 -9.47 28.41
C PHE A 202 -6.51 -10.26 28.58
N GLY A 203 -5.37 -9.60 28.80
CA GLY A 203 -4.08 -10.26 28.96
C GLY A 203 -3.59 -11.00 27.72
N LEU A 204 -4.01 -10.56 26.53
CA LEU A 204 -3.58 -11.12 25.24
C LEU A 204 -2.21 -10.64 24.79
N ILE A 205 -1.66 -9.62 25.45
CA ILE A 205 -0.30 -9.12 25.22
C ILE A 205 0.64 -9.92 26.13
N ASP A 206 1.64 -10.56 25.53
CA ASP A 206 2.60 -11.38 26.22
C ASP A 206 3.56 -10.55 27.11
N LEU A 207 4.00 -11.16 28.21
CA LEU A 207 4.91 -10.52 29.17
C LEU A 207 6.27 -10.15 28.54
N ALA A 208 6.70 -10.89 27.51
CA ALA A 208 7.94 -10.60 26.80
C ALA A 208 7.82 -9.31 25.99
N SER A 209 6.72 -9.11 25.26
CA SER A 209 6.42 -7.82 24.60
C SER A 209 6.35 -6.65 25.58
N LEU A 210 5.70 -6.81 26.73
CA LEU A 210 5.66 -5.76 27.76
C LEU A 210 7.06 -5.45 28.33
N ALA A 211 7.88 -6.48 28.55
CA ALA A 211 9.27 -6.30 28.96
C ALA A 211 10.11 -5.60 27.86
N ALA A 212 9.90 -5.95 26.60
CA ALA A 212 10.55 -5.31 25.46
C ALA A 212 10.20 -3.82 25.38
N ILE A 213 8.93 -3.44 25.55
CA ILE A 213 8.51 -2.04 25.60
C ILE A 213 9.18 -1.30 26.77
N ARG A 214 9.24 -1.93 27.95
CA ARG A 214 9.85 -1.32 29.14
C ARG A 214 11.35 -1.08 28.93
N ASN A 215 12.06 -2.07 28.40
CA ASN A 215 13.52 -2.06 28.23
C ASN A 215 13.98 -1.28 26.99
N ALA A 216 13.10 -1.06 26.01
CA ALA A 216 13.45 -0.30 24.81
C ALA A 216 13.85 1.14 25.17
N PRO A 217 14.98 1.65 24.66
CA PRO A 217 15.39 3.03 24.89
C PRO A 217 14.49 4.00 24.12
N TRP A 218 14.43 5.24 24.59
CA TRP A 218 13.68 6.32 23.94
C TRP A 218 14.37 6.86 22.69
N LEU A 219 15.70 6.78 22.65
CA LEU A 219 16.50 7.20 21.50
C LEU A 219 17.43 6.05 21.09
N GLY A 220 17.42 5.70 19.81
CA GLY A 220 18.28 4.68 19.24
C GLY A 220 18.06 4.53 17.74
N LEU A 221 19.10 4.15 17.02
CA LEU A 221 19.01 3.91 15.58
C LEU A 221 18.12 2.69 15.29
N PRO A 222 17.38 2.70 14.17
CA PRO A 222 16.66 1.51 13.73
C PRO A 222 17.63 0.37 13.41
N PRO A 223 17.21 -0.90 13.55
CA PRO A 223 18.02 -2.04 13.15
C PRO A 223 18.09 -2.08 11.63
N PHE A 224 19.19 -1.58 11.08
CA PHE A 224 19.46 -1.63 9.66
C PHE A 224 19.81 -3.06 9.22
N VAL A 225 19.26 -3.47 8.10
CA VAL A 225 19.49 -4.79 7.50
C VAL A 225 19.95 -4.58 6.07
N ALA A 226 21.14 -5.08 5.73
CA ALA A 226 21.65 -5.01 4.37
C ALA A 226 21.00 -6.10 3.48
N PRO A 227 20.77 -5.82 2.20
CA PRO A 227 20.27 -6.81 1.26
C PRO A 227 21.28 -7.93 1.03
N LEU A 228 20.80 -9.18 0.99
CA LEU A 228 21.52 -10.33 0.48
C LEU A 228 21.00 -10.65 -0.91
N PHE A 229 21.90 -10.73 -1.89
CA PHE A 229 21.50 -10.94 -3.27
C PHE A 229 20.91 -12.34 -3.48
N SER A 230 19.67 -12.41 -3.94
CA SER A 230 19.02 -13.63 -4.41
C SER A 230 18.35 -13.38 -5.76
N TRP A 231 18.73 -14.17 -6.77
CA TRP A 231 18.12 -14.11 -8.10
C TRP A 231 16.65 -14.52 -8.07
N GLU A 232 16.31 -15.52 -7.25
CA GLU A 232 14.93 -15.97 -7.06
C GLU A 232 14.07 -14.84 -6.49
N ALA A 233 14.57 -14.13 -5.47
CA ALA A 233 13.84 -13.00 -4.89
C ALA A 233 13.64 -11.85 -5.91
N VAL A 234 14.63 -11.59 -6.77
CA VAL A 234 14.50 -10.61 -7.86
C VAL A 234 13.43 -11.03 -8.86
N LEU A 235 13.42 -12.28 -9.30
CA LEU A 235 12.41 -12.76 -10.25
C LEU A 235 10.98 -12.72 -9.68
N VAL A 236 10.82 -12.98 -8.39
CA VAL A 236 9.50 -12.99 -7.72
C VAL A 236 8.99 -11.59 -7.41
N ILE A 237 9.85 -10.69 -6.92
CA ILE A 237 9.44 -9.38 -6.40
C ILE A 237 9.58 -8.27 -7.45
N ALA A 238 10.60 -8.31 -8.32
CA ALA A 238 10.85 -7.21 -9.26
C ALA A 238 9.65 -6.88 -10.18
N PRO A 239 8.88 -7.86 -10.72
CA PRO A 239 7.73 -7.58 -11.58
C PRO A 239 6.62 -6.73 -10.93
N VAL A 240 6.61 -6.63 -9.60
CA VAL A 240 5.63 -5.80 -8.85
C VAL A 240 5.76 -4.31 -9.19
N PHE A 241 6.88 -3.87 -9.79
CA PHE A 241 7.03 -2.49 -10.27
C PHE A 241 5.89 -2.05 -11.21
N VAL A 242 5.31 -2.97 -11.99
CA VAL A 242 4.18 -2.69 -12.88
C VAL A 242 2.96 -2.22 -12.07
N VAL A 243 2.74 -2.82 -10.90
CA VAL A 243 1.69 -2.42 -9.97
C VAL A 243 1.95 -1.00 -9.44
N LEU A 244 3.20 -0.68 -9.07
CA LEU A 244 3.58 0.66 -8.61
C LEU A 244 3.36 1.73 -9.67
N VAL A 245 3.65 1.43 -10.94
CA VAL A 245 3.38 2.36 -12.06
C VAL A 245 1.89 2.69 -12.15
N ALA A 246 1.02 1.67 -12.09
CA ALA A 246 -0.43 1.84 -12.16
C ALA A 246 -0.99 2.56 -10.92
N GLU A 247 -0.60 2.12 -9.73
CA GLU A 247 -1.03 2.70 -8.45
C GLU A 247 -0.66 4.19 -8.38
N ASN A 248 0.61 4.52 -8.62
CA ASN A 248 1.08 5.89 -8.51
C ASN A 248 0.49 6.79 -9.61
N LYS A 249 0.19 6.25 -10.81
CA LYS A 249 -0.57 7.01 -11.82
C LYS A 249 -1.93 7.44 -11.27
N GLY A 250 -2.70 6.49 -10.74
CA GLY A 250 -4.02 6.78 -10.16
C GLY A 250 -3.95 7.77 -9.00
N HIS A 251 -2.91 7.68 -8.17
CA HIS A 251 -2.70 8.64 -7.06
C HIS A 251 -2.44 10.07 -7.57
N ILE A 252 -1.58 10.22 -8.58
CA ILE A 252 -1.28 11.54 -9.16
C ILE A 252 -2.51 12.13 -9.87
N GLU A 253 -3.29 11.32 -10.56
CA GLU A 253 -4.56 11.75 -11.19
C GLU A 253 -5.59 12.19 -10.14
N ALA A 254 -5.74 11.44 -9.05
CA ALA A 254 -6.64 11.80 -7.96
C ALA A 254 -6.25 13.15 -7.31
N ILE A 255 -4.96 13.34 -7.01
CA ILE A 255 -4.45 14.62 -6.47
C ILE A 255 -4.68 15.76 -7.47
N SER A 256 -4.42 15.52 -8.76
CA SER A 256 -4.65 16.50 -9.82
C SER A 256 -6.11 16.94 -9.87
N GLY A 257 -7.05 15.99 -9.74
CA GLY A 257 -8.48 16.23 -9.65
C GLY A 257 -8.87 17.08 -8.43
N TYR A 258 -8.31 16.77 -7.25
CA TYR A 258 -8.59 17.54 -6.03
C TYR A 258 -8.06 18.98 -6.08
N MET A 259 -6.88 19.18 -6.68
CA MET A 259 -6.24 20.48 -6.85
C MET A 259 -6.76 21.29 -8.05
N LYS A 260 -7.46 20.62 -8.98
CA LYS A 260 -7.81 21.14 -10.31
C LYS A 260 -6.59 21.64 -11.08
N ARG A 261 -5.46 20.93 -10.96
CA ARG A 261 -4.18 21.25 -11.62
C ARG A 261 -3.56 19.95 -12.11
N ASP A 262 -3.20 19.91 -13.39
CA ASP A 262 -2.60 18.72 -13.99
C ASP A 262 -1.17 18.49 -13.47
N LEU A 263 -0.95 17.31 -12.88
CA LEU A 263 0.36 16.84 -12.42
C LEU A 263 1.00 15.81 -13.37
N ASN A 264 0.33 15.39 -14.44
CA ASN A 264 0.88 14.44 -15.42
C ASN A 264 2.27 14.83 -15.98
N PRO A 265 2.60 16.11 -16.21
CA PRO A 265 3.95 16.50 -16.64
C PRO A 265 5.05 16.13 -15.62
N HIS A 266 4.69 15.90 -14.36
CA HIS A 266 5.61 15.52 -13.28
C HIS A 266 5.60 14.02 -13.00
N LEU A 267 4.77 13.22 -13.68
CA LEU A 267 4.57 11.80 -13.41
C LEU A 267 5.88 11.00 -13.48
N GLY A 268 6.69 11.23 -14.51
CA GLY A 268 7.99 10.58 -14.63
C GLY A 268 8.95 10.92 -13.48
N ARG A 269 8.90 12.14 -12.94
CA ARG A 269 9.69 12.52 -11.75
C ARG A 269 9.12 11.92 -10.47
N ALA A 270 7.81 11.77 -10.37
CA ALA A 270 7.17 11.09 -9.25
C ALA A 270 7.58 9.61 -9.21
N TYR A 271 7.58 8.93 -10.36
CA TYR A 271 8.06 7.53 -10.47
C TYR A 271 9.53 7.40 -10.08
N LEU A 272 10.38 8.34 -10.55
CA LEU A 272 11.79 8.32 -10.17
C LEU A 272 11.97 8.58 -8.67
N GLY A 273 11.15 9.44 -8.09
CA GLY A 273 11.09 9.71 -6.65
C GLY A 273 10.80 8.44 -5.86
N ASP A 274 9.73 7.73 -6.20
CA ASP A 274 9.32 6.49 -5.55
C ASP A 274 10.36 5.38 -5.74
N ALA A 275 10.90 5.25 -6.95
CA ALA A 275 11.95 4.28 -7.25
C ALA A 275 13.22 4.52 -6.42
N ALA A 276 13.70 5.77 -6.37
CA ALA A 276 14.88 6.11 -5.58
C ALA A 276 14.65 5.92 -4.07
N ALA A 277 13.47 6.31 -3.59
CA ALA A 277 13.08 6.14 -2.20
C ALA A 277 12.98 4.66 -1.81
N THR A 278 12.36 3.83 -2.66
CA THR A 278 12.29 2.37 -2.52
C THR A 278 13.68 1.74 -2.53
N PHE A 279 14.57 2.17 -3.43
CA PHE A 279 15.93 1.64 -3.51
C PHE A 279 16.72 1.95 -2.24
N VAL A 280 16.69 3.19 -1.77
CA VAL A 280 17.38 3.60 -0.52
C VAL A 280 16.79 2.87 0.70
N SER A 281 15.46 2.73 0.75
CA SER A 281 14.78 1.94 1.77
C SER A 281 15.27 0.48 1.77
N ALA A 282 15.33 -0.15 0.60
CA ALA A 282 15.80 -1.53 0.48
C ALA A 282 17.27 -1.71 0.89
N MET A 283 18.15 -0.75 0.60
CA MET A 283 19.56 -0.82 1.00
C MET A 283 19.76 -0.78 2.52
N GLY A 284 18.81 -0.20 3.26
CA GLY A 284 18.88 -0.10 4.72
C GLY A 284 17.93 -1.00 5.49
N GLY A 285 17.19 -1.89 4.82
CA GLY A 285 16.30 -2.84 5.49
C GLY A 285 14.87 -2.33 5.70
N GLY A 286 14.50 -1.26 5.01
CA GLY A 286 13.13 -0.74 4.99
C GLY A 286 12.24 -1.44 3.95
N THR A 287 10.95 -1.15 4.03
CA THR A 287 9.93 -1.68 3.12
C THR A 287 9.94 -0.96 1.77
N PRO A 288 9.37 -1.57 0.71
CA PRO A 288 9.09 -0.88 -0.55
C PRO A 288 8.15 0.30 -0.35
N GLN A 289 8.34 1.38 -1.12
CA GLN A 289 7.65 2.64 -0.90
C GLN A 289 6.79 3.05 -2.10
N THR A 290 5.65 3.66 -1.81
CA THR A 290 4.71 4.21 -2.80
C THR A 290 3.99 5.41 -2.20
N THR A 291 3.35 6.22 -3.04
CA THR A 291 2.55 7.35 -2.59
C THR A 291 1.36 6.89 -1.75
N CYS A 292 1.15 7.51 -0.59
CA CYS A 292 0.18 7.06 0.41
C CYS A 292 -1.24 7.60 0.14
N ALA A 293 -2.19 6.68 -0.11
CA ALA A 293 -3.58 7.04 -0.41
C ALA A 293 -4.31 7.68 0.77
N GLU A 294 -3.99 7.30 2.01
CA GLU A 294 -4.57 7.90 3.21
C GLU A 294 -4.23 9.40 3.31
N ASN A 295 -2.99 9.77 2.96
CA ASN A 295 -2.57 11.17 2.95
C ASN A 295 -3.22 11.99 1.84
N MET A 296 -3.60 11.36 0.72
CA MET A 296 -4.45 12.00 -0.29
C MET A 296 -5.85 12.32 0.25
N GLY A 297 -6.44 11.41 1.03
CA GLY A 297 -7.70 11.63 1.73
C GLY A 297 -7.63 12.85 2.66
N VAL A 298 -6.52 13.00 3.39
CA VAL A 298 -6.26 14.19 4.22
C VAL A 298 -6.24 15.47 3.38
N MET A 299 -5.55 15.48 2.24
CA MET A 299 -5.51 16.65 1.36
C MET A 299 -6.87 16.98 0.75
N ALA A 300 -7.65 15.97 0.36
CA ALA A 300 -8.98 16.14 -0.21
C ALA A 300 -9.95 16.86 0.76
N ILE A 301 -9.86 16.54 2.06
CA ILE A 301 -10.68 17.16 3.10
C ILE A 301 -10.12 18.52 3.54
N THR A 302 -8.82 18.60 3.81
CA THR A 302 -8.20 19.82 4.36
C THR A 302 -8.01 20.93 3.33
N ARG A 303 -7.98 20.57 2.04
CA ARG A 303 -7.63 21.47 0.91
C ARG A 303 -6.25 22.10 1.06
N VAL A 304 -5.34 21.42 1.75
CA VAL A 304 -3.96 21.86 1.94
C VAL A 304 -3.01 20.90 1.21
N PHE A 305 -2.40 21.37 0.13
CA PHE A 305 -1.46 20.59 -0.70
C PHE A 305 -0.02 21.09 -0.56
N SER A 306 0.30 21.84 0.50
CA SER A 306 1.64 22.39 0.73
C SER A 306 2.67 21.29 0.94
N VAL A 307 3.77 21.32 0.17
CA VAL A 307 4.86 20.34 0.30
C VAL A 307 5.59 20.44 1.63
N TYR A 308 5.59 21.63 2.24
CA TYR A 308 6.23 21.85 3.54
C TYR A 308 5.58 21.02 4.66
N ASN A 309 4.28 20.71 4.56
CA ASN A 309 3.62 19.80 5.52
C ASN A 309 4.21 18.39 5.43
N PHE A 310 4.54 17.93 4.23
CA PHE A 310 5.15 16.62 4.01
C PHE A 310 6.62 16.59 4.46
N ILE A 311 7.34 17.70 4.35
CA ILE A 311 8.68 17.83 4.97
C ILE A 311 8.56 17.72 6.50
N ALA A 312 7.61 18.43 7.12
CA ALA A 312 7.38 18.33 8.56
C ALA A 312 6.97 16.91 8.98
N ALA A 313 6.08 16.27 8.22
CA ALA A 313 5.69 14.88 8.44
C ALA A 313 6.88 13.92 8.33
N ALA A 314 7.73 14.10 7.31
CA ALA A 314 8.94 13.30 7.13
C ALA A 314 9.94 13.48 8.28
N CYS A 315 10.14 14.71 8.77
CA CYS A 315 10.96 14.96 9.96
C CYS A 315 10.39 14.28 11.20
N ILE A 316 9.07 14.33 11.41
CA ILE A 316 8.42 13.64 12.54
C ILE A 316 8.59 12.11 12.39
N ALA A 317 8.41 11.56 11.19
CA ALA A 317 8.60 10.14 10.91
C ALA A 317 10.06 9.68 11.18
N LEU A 318 11.05 10.49 10.82
CA LEU A 318 12.45 10.25 11.17
C LEU A 318 12.66 10.21 12.68
N LEU A 319 12.11 11.17 13.42
CA LEU A 319 12.21 11.20 14.88
C LEU A 319 11.54 9.99 15.53
N LEU A 320 10.38 9.54 15.01
CA LEU A 320 9.73 8.31 15.46
C LEU A 320 10.55 7.05 15.12
N GLY A 321 11.21 7.04 13.96
CA GLY A 321 12.14 6.00 13.56
C GLY A 321 13.41 5.93 14.44
N LEU A 322 13.79 7.04 15.08
CA LEU A 322 14.86 7.08 16.08
C LEU A 322 14.39 6.69 17.49
N CYS A 323 13.14 6.23 17.65
CA CYS A 323 12.58 5.80 18.92
C CYS A 323 12.31 4.28 18.92
N PRO A 324 13.24 3.45 19.44
CA PRO A 324 13.05 2.00 19.54
C PRO A 324 11.82 1.61 20.37
N LYS A 325 11.48 2.41 21.39
CA LYS A 325 10.27 2.19 22.19
C LYS A 325 9.00 2.30 21.36
N PHE A 326 8.94 3.20 20.37
CA PHE A 326 7.84 3.25 19.41
C PHE A 326 7.76 1.93 18.63
N GLY A 327 8.88 1.46 18.08
CA GLY A 327 8.94 0.17 17.39
C GLY A 327 8.45 -1.01 18.23
N ALA A 328 8.87 -1.08 19.50
CA ALA A 328 8.47 -2.13 20.44
C ALA A 328 6.96 -2.13 20.74
N VAL A 329 6.35 -0.94 20.92
CA VAL A 329 4.90 -0.82 21.10
C VAL A 329 4.16 -1.34 19.88
N ILE A 330 4.62 -0.98 18.68
CA ILE A 330 3.99 -1.44 17.45
C ILE A 330 4.12 -2.96 17.27
N GLN A 331 5.29 -3.54 17.53
CA GLN A 331 5.49 -4.98 17.41
C GLN A 331 4.67 -5.79 18.42
N SER A 332 4.28 -5.18 19.55
CA SER A 332 3.43 -5.84 20.55
C SER A 332 1.96 -5.94 20.14
N ILE A 333 1.55 -5.38 19.00
CA ILE A 333 0.15 -5.41 18.55
C ILE A 333 -0.25 -6.87 18.26
N PRO A 334 -1.26 -7.42 18.96
CA PRO A 334 -1.64 -8.82 18.77
C PRO A 334 -2.29 -9.09 17.41
N ALA A 335 -2.10 -10.31 16.90
CA ALA A 335 -2.66 -10.76 15.62
C ALA A 335 -4.18 -10.50 15.45
N PRO A 336 -5.05 -10.68 16.47
CA PRO A 336 -6.48 -10.39 16.32
C PRO A 336 -6.79 -8.92 16.02
N VAL A 337 -5.99 -8.00 16.57
CA VAL A 337 -6.11 -6.56 16.27
C VAL A 337 -5.69 -6.30 14.82
N LEU A 338 -4.60 -6.92 14.36
CA LEU A 338 -4.18 -6.85 12.95
C LEU A 338 -5.27 -7.41 12.03
N GLY A 339 -5.89 -8.53 12.39
CA GLY A 339 -7.01 -9.14 11.66
C GLY A 339 -8.20 -8.19 11.51
N GLY A 340 -8.67 -7.60 12.61
CA GLY A 340 -9.81 -6.67 12.57
C GLY A 340 -9.59 -5.47 11.64
N VAL A 341 -8.39 -4.91 11.63
CA VAL A 341 -8.04 -3.76 10.78
C VAL A 341 -7.80 -4.16 9.33
N THR A 342 -7.11 -5.27 9.09
CA THR A 342 -6.76 -5.72 7.73
C THR A 342 -7.98 -6.14 6.92
N VAL A 343 -9.03 -6.67 7.55
CA VAL A 343 -10.30 -6.96 6.85
C VAL A 343 -10.89 -5.69 6.21
N ILE A 344 -10.89 -4.55 6.93
CA ILE A 344 -11.37 -3.28 6.38
C ILE A 344 -10.41 -2.75 5.34
N LEU A 345 -9.12 -2.72 5.66
CA LEU A 345 -8.10 -2.16 4.79
C LEU A 345 -8.07 -2.86 3.42
N TYR A 346 -7.99 -4.19 3.41
CA TYR A 346 -7.92 -4.96 2.16
C TYR A 346 -9.26 -4.94 1.41
N GLY A 347 -10.39 -4.92 2.12
CA GLY A 347 -11.70 -4.73 1.52
C GLY A 347 -11.80 -3.38 0.81
N LEU A 348 -11.35 -2.29 1.43
CA LEU A 348 -11.34 -0.96 0.82
C LEU A 348 -10.42 -0.90 -0.41
N ILE A 349 -9.26 -1.54 -0.37
CA ILE A 349 -8.35 -1.63 -1.52
C ILE A 349 -9.04 -2.37 -2.68
N ALA A 350 -9.68 -3.51 -2.41
CA ALA A 350 -10.40 -4.28 -3.42
C ALA A 350 -11.51 -3.43 -4.09
N ILE A 351 -12.31 -2.74 -3.29
CA ILE A 351 -13.38 -1.86 -3.79
C ILE A 351 -12.83 -0.64 -4.53
N MET A 352 -11.63 -0.13 -4.18
CA MET A 352 -11.00 0.96 -4.93
C MET A 352 -10.72 0.55 -6.38
N GLY A 353 -10.32 -0.70 -6.63
CA GLY A 353 -10.15 -1.22 -7.99
C GLY A 353 -11.45 -1.17 -8.80
N ILE A 354 -12.58 -1.53 -8.16
CA ILE A 354 -13.92 -1.41 -8.77
C ILE A 354 -14.27 0.07 -9.02
N LYS A 355 -13.94 0.94 -8.06
CA LYS A 355 -14.19 2.38 -8.19
C LYS A 355 -13.42 2.98 -9.37
N ILE A 356 -12.19 2.53 -9.65
CA ILE A 356 -11.44 2.93 -10.86
C ILE A 356 -12.22 2.57 -12.12
N TRP A 357 -12.82 1.37 -12.19
CA TRP A 357 -13.66 0.99 -13.33
C TRP A 357 -14.87 1.89 -13.50
N LEU A 358 -15.54 2.23 -12.40
CA LEU A 358 -16.72 3.09 -12.41
C LEU A 358 -16.38 4.54 -12.81
N ASP A 359 -15.33 5.12 -12.21
CA ASP A 359 -14.91 6.50 -12.47
C ASP A 359 -14.42 6.67 -13.92
N ALA A 360 -13.75 5.65 -14.46
CA ALA A 360 -13.32 5.61 -15.86
C ALA A 360 -14.42 5.17 -16.84
N LYS A 361 -15.61 4.79 -16.36
CA LYS A 361 -16.72 4.26 -17.16
C LYS A 361 -16.30 3.10 -18.07
N VAL A 362 -15.62 2.12 -17.48
CA VAL A 362 -15.22 0.90 -18.21
C VAL A 362 -16.47 0.18 -18.71
N ASP A 363 -16.49 -0.05 -20.02
CA ASP A 363 -17.58 -0.74 -20.70
C ASP A 363 -17.43 -2.25 -20.51
N PHE A 364 -18.19 -2.82 -19.58
CA PHE A 364 -18.24 -4.27 -19.34
C PHE A 364 -19.24 -5.00 -20.24
N CYS A 365 -19.90 -4.32 -21.18
CA CYS A 365 -20.62 -5.00 -22.25
C CYS A 365 -19.63 -5.64 -23.26
N LEU A 366 -18.45 -5.06 -23.40
CA LEU A 366 -17.38 -5.63 -24.21
C LEU A 366 -16.83 -6.92 -23.57
N HIS A 367 -16.98 -8.05 -24.25
CA HIS A 367 -16.52 -9.36 -23.77
C HIS A 367 -15.02 -9.35 -23.45
N LYS A 368 -14.23 -8.58 -24.22
CA LYS A 368 -12.81 -8.35 -23.97
C LYS A 368 -12.54 -7.86 -22.54
N ASN A 369 -13.30 -6.88 -22.06
CA ASN A 369 -13.10 -6.30 -20.73
C ASN A 369 -13.51 -7.29 -19.63
N LEU A 370 -14.60 -8.04 -19.85
CA LEU A 370 -15.04 -9.12 -18.96
C LEU A 370 -13.98 -10.21 -18.81
N VAL A 371 -13.39 -10.65 -19.93
CA VAL A 371 -12.35 -11.68 -19.93
C VAL A 371 -11.10 -11.19 -19.18
N ILE A 372 -10.60 -9.99 -19.51
CA ILE A 372 -9.40 -9.41 -18.86
C ILE A 372 -9.59 -9.31 -17.34
N ALA A 373 -10.70 -8.71 -16.91
CA ALA A 373 -10.96 -8.50 -15.48
C ALA A 373 -11.27 -9.82 -14.76
N GLY A 374 -12.18 -10.63 -15.29
CA GLY A 374 -12.63 -11.87 -14.65
C GLY A 374 -11.52 -12.91 -14.51
N SER A 375 -10.77 -13.19 -15.58
CA SER A 375 -9.73 -14.24 -15.53
C SER A 375 -8.56 -13.83 -14.64
N SER A 376 -8.13 -12.56 -14.69
CA SER A 376 -7.05 -12.06 -13.85
C SER A 376 -7.42 -12.09 -12.37
N LEU A 377 -8.64 -11.68 -12.00
CA LEU A 377 -9.12 -11.73 -10.63
C LEU A 377 -9.19 -13.17 -10.07
N ILE A 378 -9.78 -14.10 -10.83
CA ILE A 378 -9.97 -15.49 -10.36
C ILE A 378 -8.63 -16.21 -10.22
N ILE A 379 -7.76 -16.14 -11.22
CA ILE A 379 -6.45 -16.80 -11.16
C ILE A 379 -5.61 -16.22 -10.03
N SER A 380 -5.60 -14.89 -9.90
CA SER A 380 -4.86 -14.22 -8.84
C SER A 380 -5.36 -14.63 -7.46
N THR A 381 -6.67 -14.55 -7.22
CA THR A 381 -7.27 -14.86 -5.91
C THR A 381 -7.16 -16.36 -5.58
N GLY A 382 -7.30 -17.24 -6.57
CA GLY A 382 -7.18 -18.68 -6.40
C GLY A 382 -5.76 -19.13 -6.04
N LEU A 383 -4.74 -18.53 -6.64
CA LEU A 383 -3.33 -18.77 -6.28
C LEU A 383 -2.97 -18.10 -4.94
N GLY A 384 -3.54 -16.93 -4.66
CA GLY A 384 -3.32 -16.17 -3.44
C GLY A 384 -1.84 -15.92 -3.14
N VAL A 385 -1.51 -15.86 -1.85
CA VAL A 385 -0.12 -15.72 -1.38
C VAL A 385 0.70 -16.99 -1.62
N ARG A 386 0.05 -18.16 -1.73
CA ARG A 386 0.73 -19.45 -1.98
C ARG A 386 1.41 -19.48 -3.36
N GLY A 387 0.84 -18.77 -4.32
CA GLY A 387 1.39 -18.65 -5.66
C GLY A 387 1.35 -19.94 -6.46
N PHE A 388 1.94 -19.89 -7.65
CA PHE A 388 2.17 -21.03 -8.53
C PHE A 388 3.63 -21.42 -8.49
N THR A 389 3.93 -22.64 -8.07
CA THR A 389 5.30 -23.17 -8.03
C THR A 389 5.60 -23.95 -9.30
N ALA A 390 6.53 -23.45 -10.11
CA ALA A 390 7.09 -24.14 -11.27
C ALA A 390 8.58 -24.41 -11.05
N GLY A 391 8.93 -25.66 -10.77
CA GLY A 391 10.29 -26.02 -10.38
C GLY A 391 10.66 -25.39 -9.03
N THR A 392 11.72 -24.58 -9.00
CA THR A 392 12.16 -23.82 -7.81
C THR A 392 11.51 -22.43 -7.72
N MET A 393 10.81 -21.97 -8.74
CA MET A 393 10.24 -20.62 -8.78
C MET A 393 8.80 -20.62 -8.28
N ASN A 394 8.50 -19.81 -7.27
CA ASN A 394 7.14 -19.53 -6.81
C ASN A 394 6.71 -18.14 -7.28
N VAL A 395 5.73 -18.07 -8.18
CA VAL A 395 5.15 -16.80 -8.63
C VAL A 395 3.88 -16.51 -7.84
N SER A 396 3.88 -15.43 -7.06
CA SER A 396 2.70 -15.03 -6.28
C SER A 396 1.47 -14.81 -7.16
N GLY A 397 0.27 -15.06 -6.62
CA GLY A 397 -1.00 -14.83 -7.33
C GLY A 397 -1.14 -13.39 -7.83
N ILE A 398 -0.67 -12.41 -7.07
CA ILE A 398 -0.69 -10.98 -7.45
C ILE A 398 0.14 -10.74 -8.72
N ALA A 399 1.39 -11.21 -8.73
CA ALA A 399 2.29 -11.03 -9.87
C ALA A 399 1.75 -11.74 -11.11
N PHE A 400 1.29 -12.99 -10.97
CA PHE A 400 0.73 -13.76 -12.08
C PHE A 400 -0.53 -13.11 -12.65
N GLY A 401 -1.47 -12.69 -11.79
CA GLY A 401 -2.70 -12.01 -12.20
C GLY A 401 -2.45 -10.69 -12.92
N THR A 402 -1.47 -9.91 -12.45
CA THR A 402 -1.07 -8.64 -13.08
C THR A 402 -0.48 -8.87 -14.47
N VAL A 403 0.47 -9.80 -14.59
CA VAL A 403 1.07 -10.14 -15.88
C VAL A 403 0.01 -10.66 -16.84
N LEU A 404 -0.90 -11.52 -16.37
CA LEU A 404 -2.00 -12.03 -17.18
C LEU A 404 -2.93 -10.91 -17.67
N ALA A 405 -3.32 -9.98 -16.79
CA ALA A 405 -4.19 -8.86 -17.18
C ALA A 405 -3.56 -8.00 -18.29
N VAL A 406 -2.26 -7.69 -18.15
CA VAL A 406 -1.52 -6.91 -19.15
C VAL A 406 -1.36 -7.69 -20.46
N LEU A 407 -1.00 -8.98 -20.39
CA LEU A 407 -0.83 -9.83 -21.57
C LEU A 407 -2.15 -10.00 -22.33
N LEU A 408 -3.26 -10.28 -21.63
CA LEU A 408 -4.58 -10.40 -22.26
C LEU A 408 -5.00 -9.10 -22.91
N ASN A 409 -4.77 -7.96 -22.25
CA ASN A 409 -5.04 -6.66 -22.85
C ASN A 409 -4.23 -6.46 -24.14
N LEU A 410 -2.94 -6.80 -24.15
CA LEU A 410 -2.11 -6.68 -25.34
C LEU A 410 -2.57 -7.59 -26.48
N VAL A 411 -2.82 -8.87 -26.19
CA VAL A 411 -3.22 -9.88 -27.19
C VAL A 411 -4.60 -9.56 -27.76
N LEU A 412 -5.59 -9.28 -26.91
CA LEU A 412 -6.96 -9.00 -27.33
C LEU A 412 -7.13 -7.61 -27.96
N SER A 413 -6.17 -6.70 -27.75
CA SER A 413 -6.17 -5.41 -28.46
C SER A 413 -5.57 -5.48 -29.86
N LEU A 414 -4.93 -6.58 -30.25
CA LEU A 414 -4.39 -6.75 -31.61
C LEU A 414 -5.43 -7.21 -32.63
N GLY A 415 -6.56 -7.76 -32.18
CA GLY A 415 -7.59 -8.35 -33.04
C GLY A 415 -9.00 -7.78 -32.85
N GLY A 416 -9.14 -6.58 -32.29
CA GLY A 416 -10.46 -5.94 -32.15
C GLY A 416 -10.95 -5.38 -33.47
N ASP A 417 -12.00 -5.97 -34.05
CA ASP A 417 -12.80 -5.39 -35.11
C ASP A 417 -13.89 -4.49 -34.50
N GLU A 418 -14.07 -3.27 -35.00
CA GLU A 418 -15.09 -2.32 -34.52
C GLU A 418 -16.53 -2.90 -34.62
N ASP A 419 -16.75 -3.81 -35.58
CA ASP A 419 -18.04 -4.49 -35.75
C ASP A 419 -18.36 -5.46 -34.60
N GLY A 420 -17.35 -6.11 -34.01
CA GLY A 420 -17.53 -7.01 -32.87
C GLY A 420 -17.85 -6.25 -31.58
N GLU A 421 -17.25 -5.06 -31.40
CA GLU A 421 -17.54 -4.21 -30.24
C GLU A 421 -18.96 -3.63 -30.27
N ASN A 422 -19.51 -3.37 -31.46
CA ASN A 422 -20.90 -2.91 -31.59
C ASN A 422 -21.92 -4.04 -31.32
N GLN A 423 -21.66 -5.26 -31.79
CA GLN A 423 -22.50 -6.42 -31.48
C GLN A 423 -22.55 -6.72 -29.98
N ASP A 424 -21.39 -6.67 -29.30
CA ASP A 424 -21.30 -6.83 -27.85
C ASP A 424 -22.16 -5.81 -27.09
N ARG A 425 -22.15 -4.55 -27.56
CA ARG A 425 -22.96 -3.48 -26.96
C ARG A 425 -24.44 -3.66 -27.19
N GLU A 426 -24.84 -4.09 -28.39
CA GLU A 426 -26.25 -4.37 -28.70
C GLU A 426 -26.79 -5.51 -27.84
N ALA A 427 -26.05 -6.62 -27.72
CA ALA A 427 -26.43 -7.76 -26.90
C ALA A 427 -26.54 -7.45 -25.39
N CYS A 428 -25.81 -6.44 -24.91
CA CYS A 428 -25.83 -6.01 -23.51
C CYS A 428 -26.99 -5.03 -23.19
N ALA A 429 -27.55 -4.39 -24.22
CA ALA A 429 -28.64 -3.43 -24.08
C ALA A 429 -30.03 -4.09 -24.06
N GLU A 430 -30.14 -5.33 -24.56
CA GLU A 430 -31.29 -6.23 -24.41
C GLU A 430 -31.31 -6.90 -23.03
#